data_AF-A0A4R3T6L4-F1
#
_entry.id   AF-A0A4R3T6L4-F1
#
_cell.length_a   1.000
_cell.length_b   1.000
_cell.length_c   1.000
_cell.angle_alpha   90.00
_cell.angle_beta   90.00
_cell.angle_gamma   90.00
#
_symmetry.space_group_name_H-M   'P 1'
#
loop_
_entity.id
_entity.type
_entity.pdbx_description
1 polymer ?
#
loop_
_entity_poly.entity_id
_entity_poly.type
_entity_poly.pdbx_seq_one_letter_code
_entity_poly.pdbx_strand_id
1 'polypeptide(L)'
;MNLRKIGAAFGTSIDVAAWDAVGAEVDLSCAGIFTREPAGSLTGGLAHLDKALQGKLLQLRREGHFRGRLGECLLIAAPPQPLAAKRLLLVGLGEPEGWSTACLEEAVRAAATFALALGADSAAFAPGMLDSGIPAAATAGAPGHMVDGLVSALRSHRRLQQLGLAGPPALRRWTFDVGAARLEQAAQQFQDKLAATADTGN
;
A
#
# COMPACT_ATOMS: atom_id res chain seq x y z
N MET A 1 -6.96 -18.98 -0.57
CA MET A 1 -6.44 -17.61 -0.77
C MET A 1 -7.55 -16.78 -1.42
N ASN A 2 -8.06 -15.75 -0.76
CA ASN A 2 -9.15 -14.90 -1.28
C ASN A 2 -8.56 -13.70 -2.03
N LEU A 3 -7.89 -13.96 -3.16
CA LEU A 3 -7.44 -12.92 -4.09
C LEU A 3 -8.48 -12.76 -5.20
N ARG A 4 -8.90 -11.52 -5.47
CA ARG A 4 -9.89 -11.17 -6.49
C ARG A 4 -9.31 -10.13 -7.42
N LYS A 5 -9.22 -10.46 -8.70
CA LYS A 5 -8.82 -9.51 -9.74
C LYS A 5 -9.89 -8.43 -9.92
N ILE A 6 -9.46 -7.17 -9.91
CA ILE A 6 -10.33 -5.99 -10.08
C ILE A 6 -10.14 -5.31 -11.43
N GLY A 7 -8.95 -5.39 -12.03
CA GLY A 7 -8.73 -4.78 -13.34
C GLY A 7 -7.26 -4.76 -13.72
N ALA A 8 -6.90 -3.85 -14.60
CA ALA A 8 -5.51 -3.59 -14.95
C ALA A 8 -5.32 -2.12 -15.37
N ALA A 9 -4.13 -1.58 -15.14
CA ALA A 9 -3.73 -0.27 -15.62
C ALA A 9 -2.26 -0.35 -16.08
N PHE A 10 -1.94 0.24 -17.23
CA PHE A 10 -0.57 0.32 -17.76
C PHE A 10 0.19 -1.03 -17.86
N GLY A 11 -0.53 -2.13 -18.06
CA GLY A 11 0.07 -3.48 -18.11
C GLY A 11 0.24 -4.16 -16.74
N THR A 12 -0.12 -3.49 -15.65
CA THR A 12 -0.13 -4.05 -14.29
C THR A 12 -1.54 -4.56 -13.94
N SER A 13 -1.67 -5.84 -13.60
CA SER A 13 -2.90 -6.40 -13.02
C SER A 13 -3.12 -5.83 -11.63
N ILE A 14 -4.33 -5.45 -11.32
CA ILE A 14 -4.70 -4.93 -10.02
C ILE A 14 -5.69 -5.91 -9.39
N ASP A 15 -5.38 -6.32 -8.18
CA ASP A 15 -6.13 -7.29 -7.40
C ASP A 15 -6.48 -6.70 -6.02
N VAL A 16 -7.50 -7.27 -5.37
CA VAL A 16 -7.73 -7.08 -3.93
C VAL A 16 -7.60 -8.42 -3.22
N ALA A 17 -7.07 -8.40 -2.01
CA ALA A 17 -6.98 -9.59 -1.17
C ALA A 17 -7.24 -9.25 0.28
N ALA A 18 -7.67 -10.25 1.05
CA ALA A 18 -7.76 -10.16 2.51
C ALA A 18 -6.48 -10.72 3.13
N TRP A 19 -5.41 -9.92 3.09
CA TRP A 19 -4.10 -10.27 3.63
C TRP A 19 -3.73 -9.34 4.78
N ASP A 20 -2.48 -9.43 5.21
CA ASP A 20 -1.81 -8.36 5.94
C ASP A 20 -0.39 -8.24 5.35
N ALA A 21 0.40 -7.30 5.87
CA ALA A 21 1.76 -7.09 5.39
C ALA A 21 2.70 -8.29 5.60
N VAL A 22 2.38 -9.21 6.53
CA VAL A 22 3.21 -10.38 6.87
C VAL A 22 2.95 -11.53 5.91
N GLY A 23 1.67 -11.82 5.62
CA GLY A 23 1.24 -12.94 4.79
C GLY A 23 1.24 -12.66 3.27
N ALA A 24 1.55 -11.44 2.84
CA ALA A 24 1.58 -11.08 1.42
C ALA A 24 2.75 -11.77 0.68
N GLU A 25 2.43 -12.74 -0.17
CA GLU A 25 3.40 -13.46 -1.03
C GLU A 25 3.73 -12.63 -2.29
N VAL A 26 4.53 -11.58 -2.12
CA VAL A 26 4.91 -10.63 -3.18
C VAL A 26 6.41 -10.27 -3.11
N ASP A 27 6.95 -9.66 -4.17
CA ASP A 27 8.32 -9.16 -4.13
C ASP A 27 8.49 -7.97 -3.16
N LEU A 28 7.46 -7.12 -3.05
CA LEU A 28 7.44 -5.98 -2.14
C LEU A 28 6.11 -5.88 -1.39
N SER A 29 6.12 -6.15 -0.09
CA SER A 29 4.99 -5.84 0.80
C SER A 29 5.13 -4.42 1.32
N CYS A 30 4.06 -3.61 1.26
CA CYS A 30 4.05 -2.23 1.74
C CYS A 30 3.05 -2.08 2.89
N ALA A 31 3.49 -1.56 4.02
CA ALA A 31 2.66 -1.32 5.20
C ALA A 31 2.50 0.19 5.45
N GLY A 32 1.26 0.65 5.47
CA GLY A 32 0.89 2.02 5.82
C GLY A 32 0.89 2.21 7.34
N ILE A 33 1.62 3.22 7.82
CA ILE A 33 1.88 3.46 9.24
C ILE A 33 1.63 4.94 9.58
N PHE A 34 0.80 5.19 10.59
CA PHE A 34 0.62 6.54 11.15
C PHE A 34 1.78 6.94 12.08
N THR A 35 1.87 8.22 12.40
CA THR A 35 2.81 8.75 13.40
C THR A 35 2.55 8.21 14.80
N ARG A 36 1.29 7.89 15.11
CA ARG A 36 0.82 7.21 16.31
C ARG A 36 -0.50 6.53 16.03
N GLU A 37 -0.87 5.61 16.92
CA GLU A 37 -2.18 4.97 16.86
C GLU A 37 -3.20 5.78 17.67
N PRO A 38 -4.32 6.23 17.09
CA PRO A 38 -5.44 6.80 17.84
C PRO A 38 -5.85 5.97 19.06
N ALA A 39 -5.81 4.63 18.94
CA ALA A 39 -6.14 3.70 20.01
C ALA A 39 -5.02 3.49 21.04
N GLY A 40 -3.87 4.15 20.88
CA GLY A 40 -2.71 4.06 21.78
C GLY A 40 -1.85 2.80 21.63
N SER A 41 -2.27 1.82 20.83
CA SER A 41 -1.52 0.60 20.54
C SER A 41 -1.81 0.06 19.15
N LEU A 42 -0.86 -0.70 18.59
CA LEU A 42 -1.07 -1.43 17.33
C LEU A 42 -2.10 -2.54 17.54
N THR A 43 -3.01 -2.72 16.59
CA THR A 43 -3.95 -3.85 16.56
C THR A 43 -3.89 -4.57 15.20
N GLY A 44 -4.64 -5.66 15.05
CA GLY A 44 -4.81 -6.35 13.76
C GLY A 44 -3.50 -6.71 13.05
N GLY A 45 -3.45 -6.45 11.74
CA GLY A 45 -2.30 -6.71 10.87
C GLY A 45 -1.06 -5.89 11.25
N LEU A 46 -1.22 -4.69 11.82
CA LEU A 46 -0.08 -3.89 12.30
C LEU A 46 0.56 -4.49 13.56
N ALA A 47 -0.23 -4.98 14.50
CA ALA A 47 0.29 -5.71 15.66
C ALA A 47 1.00 -7.00 15.23
N HIS A 48 0.42 -7.70 14.25
CA HIS A 48 1.05 -8.87 13.66
C HIS A 48 2.39 -8.52 12.98
N LEU A 49 2.44 -7.41 12.25
CA LEU A 49 3.67 -6.91 11.62
C LEU A 49 4.77 -6.60 12.64
N ASP A 50 4.48 -5.83 13.69
CA ASP A 50 5.49 -5.52 14.71
C ASP A 50 5.97 -6.78 15.43
N LYS A 51 5.07 -7.73 15.71
CA LYS A 51 5.44 -9.04 16.26
C LYS A 51 6.36 -9.82 15.32
N ALA A 52 6.06 -9.84 14.03
CA ALA A 52 6.89 -10.50 13.02
C ALA A 52 8.28 -9.85 12.89
N LEU A 53 8.36 -8.53 13.13
CA LEU A 53 9.61 -7.78 13.23
C LEU A 53 10.27 -7.84 14.61
N GLN A 54 9.69 -8.57 15.57
CA GLN A 54 10.14 -8.70 16.97
C GLN A 54 10.24 -7.34 17.70
N GLY A 55 9.21 -6.50 17.56
CA GLY A 55 9.14 -5.19 18.21
C GLY A 55 9.95 -4.08 17.53
N LYS A 56 10.63 -4.40 16.41
CA LYS A 56 11.53 -3.45 15.75
C LYS A 56 10.79 -2.33 15.03
N LEU A 57 9.54 -2.50 14.62
CA LEU A 57 8.77 -1.41 14.01
C LEU A 57 8.56 -0.29 15.02
N LEU A 58 8.08 -0.62 16.23
CA LEU A 58 7.93 0.36 17.30
C LEU A 58 9.27 0.88 17.82
N GLN A 59 10.32 0.05 17.81
CA GLN A 59 11.68 0.52 18.12
C GLN A 59 12.17 1.59 17.15
N LEU A 60 12.08 1.34 15.83
CA LEU A 60 12.46 2.30 14.78
C LEU A 60 11.71 3.62 14.92
N ARG A 61 10.43 3.56 15.30
CA ARG A 61 9.62 4.76 15.57
C ARG A 61 10.13 5.53 16.79
N ARG A 62 10.37 4.85 17.91
CA ARG A 62 10.90 5.48 19.14
C ARG A 62 12.28 6.11 18.93
N GLU A 63 13.13 5.45 18.16
CA GLU A 63 14.48 5.93 17.82
C GLU A 63 14.46 7.03 16.74
N GLY A 64 13.30 7.25 16.09
CA GLY A 64 13.10 8.30 15.10
C GLY A 64 13.64 7.99 13.71
N HIS A 65 14.00 6.73 13.43
CA HIS A 65 14.45 6.25 12.12
C HIS A 65 13.31 6.15 11.10
N PHE A 66 12.08 5.93 11.57
CA PHE A 66 10.87 6.01 10.77
C PHE A 66 9.73 6.48 11.64
N ARG A 67 9.22 7.69 11.42
CA ARG A 67 8.17 8.25 12.27
C ARG A 67 6.77 7.94 11.78
N GLY A 68 6.56 7.68 10.51
CA GLY A 68 5.24 7.54 9.89
C GLY A 68 4.70 8.86 9.34
N ARG A 69 5.56 9.85 9.07
CA ARG A 69 5.15 11.12 8.44
C ARG A 69 4.64 10.87 7.03
N LEU A 70 3.69 11.68 6.56
CA LEU A 70 3.12 11.50 5.23
C LEU A 70 4.23 11.48 4.16
N GLY A 71 4.24 10.44 3.33
CA GLY A 71 5.24 10.24 2.27
C GLY A 71 6.60 9.68 2.73
N GLU A 72 6.84 9.57 4.04
CA GLU A 72 8.05 8.93 4.58
C GLU A 72 8.09 7.45 4.19
N CYS A 73 9.22 6.98 3.68
CA CYS A 73 9.40 5.61 3.24
C CYS A 73 10.66 5.01 3.88
N LEU A 74 10.56 3.81 4.44
CA LEU A 74 11.71 3.04 4.93
C LEU A 74 11.68 1.62 4.36
N LEU A 75 12.70 1.27 3.57
CA LEU A 75 12.84 -0.06 2.98
C LEU A 75 13.60 -0.99 3.93
N ILE A 76 12.99 -2.12 4.26
CA ILE A 76 13.61 -3.26 4.91
C ILE A 76 13.87 -4.30 3.81
N ALA A 77 15.08 -4.29 3.28
CA ALA A 77 15.47 -5.09 2.11
C ALA A 77 15.55 -6.60 2.38
N ALA A 78 15.67 -7.00 3.64
CA ALA A 78 15.71 -8.39 4.08
C ALA A 78 14.88 -8.54 5.37
N PRO A 79 13.54 -8.62 5.26
CA PRO A 79 12.70 -8.79 6.44
C PRO A 79 12.93 -10.19 7.06
N PRO A 80 12.79 -10.33 8.39
CA PRO A 80 12.89 -11.62 9.04
C PRO A 80 11.70 -12.52 8.69
N GLN A 81 11.87 -13.82 8.85
CA GLN A 81 10.73 -14.74 8.96
C GLN A 81 9.83 -14.29 10.14
N PRO A 82 8.49 -14.41 10.04
CA PRO A 82 7.73 -15.12 9.00
C PRO A 82 7.23 -14.24 7.83
N LEU A 83 7.81 -13.06 7.57
CA LEU A 83 7.35 -12.24 6.45
C LEU A 83 7.58 -12.99 5.13
N ALA A 84 6.49 -13.22 4.38
CA ALA A 84 6.53 -13.97 3.13
C ALA A 84 7.15 -13.16 1.98
N ALA A 85 7.06 -11.83 2.05
CA ALA A 85 7.59 -10.94 1.02
C ALA A 85 9.12 -10.87 1.05
N LYS A 86 9.73 -10.74 -0.13
CA LYS A 86 11.20 -10.59 -0.25
C LYS A 86 11.71 -9.29 0.37
N ARG A 87 10.88 -8.25 0.36
CA ARG A 87 11.17 -6.91 0.88
C ARG A 87 9.92 -6.34 1.54
N LEU A 88 10.12 -5.51 2.56
CA LEU A 88 9.06 -4.75 3.23
C LEU A 88 9.35 -3.25 3.09
N LEU A 89 8.35 -2.48 2.68
CA LEU A 89 8.36 -1.02 2.69
C LEU A 89 7.42 -0.51 3.77
N LEU A 90 7.94 0.26 4.71
CA LEU A 90 7.10 1.08 5.60
C LEU A 90 6.78 2.39 4.90
N VAL A 91 5.50 2.78 4.90
CA VAL A 91 5.01 3.98 4.23
C VAL A 91 4.23 4.82 5.22
N GLY A 92 4.65 6.06 5.44
CA GLY A 92 4.02 6.94 6.39
C GLY A 92 2.71 7.53 5.89
N LEU A 93 1.69 7.50 6.74
CA LEU A 93 0.34 8.00 6.47
C LEU A 93 0.08 9.38 7.07
N GLY A 94 1.03 9.89 7.86
CA GLY A 94 0.92 11.17 8.55
C GLY A 94 0.32 11.06 9.94
N GLU A 95 -0.09 12.22 10.45
CA GLU A 95 -0.77 12.34 11.73
C GLU A 95 -2.20 11.80 11.60
N PRO A 96 -2.70 11.04 12.59
CA PRO A 96 -4.09 10.58 12.56
C PRO A 96 -5.09 11.73 12.73
N GLU A 97 -4.72 12.81 13.41
CA GLU A 97 -5.56 13.99 13.58
C GLU A 97 -5.68 14.76 12.27
N GLY A 98 -6.92 14.98 11.83
CA GLY A 98 -7.17 15.65 10.55
C GLY A 98 -6.84 14.78 9.33
N TRP A 99 -6.53 13.50 9.53
CA TRP A 99 -6.29 12.58 8.43
C TRP A 99 -7.53 12.43 7.55
N SER A 100 -7.29 12.28 6.24
CA SER A 100 -8.32 11.99 5.24
C SER A 100 -7.83 10.93 4.28
N THR A 101 -8.76 10.28 3.57
CA THR A 101 -8.42 9.26 2.57
C THR A 101 -7.57 9.80 1.42
N ALA A 102 -7.53 11.12 1.18
CA ALA A 102 -6.65 11.74 0.19
C ALA A 102 -5.16 11.49 0.49
N CYS A 103 -4.77 11.33 1.75
CA CYS A 103 -3.41 10.97 2.14
C CYS A 103 -2.96 9.61 1.56
N LEU A 104 -3.90 8.71 1.24
CA LEU A 104 -3.58 7.41 0.63
C LEU A 104 -3.11 7.55 -0.81
N GLU A 105 -3.51 8.59 -1.52
CA GLU A 105 -3.01 8.82 -2.89
C GLU A 105 -1.49 9.00 -2.86
N GLU A 106 -0.99 9.85 -1.96
CA GLU A 106 0.44 10.08 -1.80
C GLU A 106 1.18 8.83 -1.31
N ALA A 107 0.64 8.15 -0.29
CA ALA A 107 1.25 6.94 0.26
C ALA A 107 1.34 5.82 -0.78
N VAL A 108 0.26 5.55 -1.52
CA VAL A 108 0.26 4.51 -2.57
C VAL A 108 1.16 4.93 -3.74
N ARG A 109 1.16 6.20 -4.13
CA ARG A 109 2.08 6.70 -5.17
C ARG A 109 3.52 6.45 -4.78
N ALA A 110 3.92 6.78 -3.55
CA ALA A 110 5.26 6.55 -3.05
C ALA A 110 5.64 5.06 -3.06
N ALA A 111 4.73 4.20 -2.57
CA ALA A 111 4.92 2.75 -2.57
C ALA A 111 5.08 2.17 -3.99
N ALA A 112 4.23 2.59 -4.92
CA ALA A 112 4.29 2.15 -6.31
C ALA A 112 5.57 2.64 -7.02
N THR A 113 6.01 3.88 -6.76
CA THR A 113 7.30 4.39 -7.25
C THR A 113 8.46 3.56 -6.72
N PHE A 114 8.46 3.17 -5.44
CA PHE A 114 9.46 2.26 -4.89
C PHE A 114 9.42 0.88 -5.57
N ALA A 115 8.24 0.30 -5.76
CA ALA A 115 8.09 -0.99 -6.42
C ALA A 115 8.68 -0.99 -7.84
N LEU A 116 8.40 0.07 -8.60
CA LEU A 116 8.93 0.28 -9.95
C LEU A 116 10.45 0.47 -9.94
N ALA A 117 10.98 1.31 -9.05
CA ALA A 117 12.42 1.57 -8.93
C ALA A 117 13.21 0.31 -8.51
N LEU A 118 12.61 -0.53 -7.67
CA LEU A 118 13.20 -1.79 -7.22
C LEU A 118 13.08 -2.93 -8.25
N GLY A 119 12.38 -2.70 -9.37
CA GLY A 119 12.10 -3.72 -10.36
C GLY A 119 11.29 -4.91 -9.82
N ALA A 120 10.40 -4.66 -8.86
CA ALA A 120 9.53 -5.69 -8.30
C ALA A 120 8.53 -6.19 -9.37
N ASP A 121 8.36 -7.52 -9.49
CA ASP A 121 7.33 -8.10 -10.37
C ASP A 121 5.93 -8.01 -9.76
N SER A 122 5.86 -8.10 -8.43
CA SER A 122 4.63 -8.02 -7.65
C SER A 122 4.78 -7.17 -6.39
N ALA A 123 3.75 -6.41 -6.05
CA ALA A 123 3.71 -5.65 -4.81
C ALA A 123 2.31 -5.66 -4.19
N ALA A 124 2.25 -5.50 -2.86
CA ALA A 124 1.02 -5.36 -2.11
C ALA A 124 1.06 -4.12 -1.21
N PHE A 125 -0.09 -3.48 -0.97
CA PHE A 125 -0.21 -2.34 -0.06
C PHE A 125 -1.32 -2.58 0.98
N ALA A 126 -0.91 -2.66 2.24
CA ALA A 126 -1.77 -2.76 3.42
C ALA A 126 -1.85 -1.40 4.11
N PRO A 127 -2.98 -0.67 4.01
CA PRO A 127 -3.08 0.71 4.48
C PRO A 127 -3.19 0.88 6.00
N GLY A 128 -3.38 -0.19 6.79
CA GLY A 128 -3.33 -0.14 8.27
C GLY A 128 -4.38 0.74 8.97
N MET A 129 -5.31 1.40 8.26
CA MET A 129 -6.20 2.43 8.81
C MET A 129 -7.02 1.97 10.02
N LEU A 130 -7.74 0.86 9.87
CA LEU A 130 -8.61 0.33 10.94
C LEU A 130 -7.78 -0.22 12.11
N ASP A 131 -6.66 -0.87 11.78
CA ASP A 131 -5.73 -1.46 12.74
C ASP A 131 -5.00 -0.40 13.59
N SER A 132 -4.92 0.83 13.08
CA SER A 132 -4.41 2.01 13.78
C SER A 132 -5.50 2.68 14.65
N GLY A 133 -6.77 2.35 14.42
CA GLY A 133 -7.92 2.92 15.13
C GLY A 133 -8.64 4.05 14.38
N ILE A 134 -8.38 4.25 13.08
CA ILE A 134 -9.20 5.16 12.27
C ILE A 134 -10.63 4.59 12.14
N PRO A 135 -11.68 5.35 12.48
CA PRO A 135 -13.05 4.86 12.40
C PRO A 135 -13.43 4.45 10.97
N ALA A 136 -14.23 3.39 10.83
CA ALA A 136 -14.71 2.90 9.54
C ALA A 136 -15.33 4.00 8.65
N ALA A 137 -16.12 4.90 9.25
CA ALA A 137 -16.76 6.01 8.54
C ALA A 137 -15.74 6.99 7.93
N ALA A 138 -14.57 7.18 8.56
CA ALA A 138 -13.50 8.03 8.05
C ALA A 138 -12.71 7.39 6.90
N THR A 139 -12.90 6.09 6.64
CA THR A 139 -12.24 5.38 5.53
C THR A 139 -13.03 5.42 4.21
N ALA A 140 -14.15 6.15 4.17
CA ALA A 140 -14.96 6.30 2.97
C ALA A 140 -14.14 6.94 1.83
N GLY A 141 -14.24 6.36 0.63
CA GLY A 141 -13.48 6.80 -0.55
C GLY A 141 -12.00 6.39 -0.57
N ALA A 142 -11.53 5.59 0.40
CA ALA A 142 -10.15 5.07 0.40
C ALA A 142 -9.77 4.33 -0.89
N PRO A 143 -10.60 3.40 -1.43
CA PRO A 143 -10.27 2.73 -2.69
C PRO A 143 -10.01 3.69 -3.86
N GLY A 144 -10.76 4.80 -3.90
CA GLY A 144 -10.61 5.85 -4.91
C GLY A 144 -9.20 6.41 -4.96
N HIS A 145 -8.78 6.99 -3.85
CA HIS A 145 -7.45 7.61 -3.71
C HIS A 145 -6.30 6.61 -3.83
N MET A 146 -6.50 5.36 -3.37
CA MET A 146 -5.52 4.29 -3.53
C MET A 146 -5.28 3.96 -5.01
N VAL A 147 -6.36 3.84 -5.81
CA VAL A 147 -6.24 3.65 -7.26
C VAL A 147 -5.56 4.86 -7.92
N ASP A 148 -5.95 6.08 -7.55
CA ASP A 148 -5.36 7.30 -8.10
C ASP A 148 -3.84 7.36 -7.86
N GLY A 149 -3.39 7.00 -6.66
CA GLY A 149 -1.97 6.96 -6.32
C GLY A 149 -1.18 5.96 -7.17
N LEU A 150 -1.72 4.74 -7.34
CA LEU A 150 -1.11 3.72 -8.18
C LEU A 150 -1.05 4.15 -9.65
N VAL A 151 -2.18 4.62 -10.19
CA VAL A 151 -2.30 5.09 -11.57
C VAL A 151 -1.33 6.25 -11.83
N SER A 152 -1.20 7.18 -10.88
CA SER A 152 -0.28 8.31 -10.97
C SER A 152 1.18 7.87 -11.10
N ALA A 153 1.61 6.89 -10.28
CA ALA A 153 2.95 6.32 -10.36
C ALA A 153 3.20 5.58 -11.69
N LEU A 154 2.24 4.74 -12.13
CA LEU A 154 2.34 4.00 -13.39
C LEU A 154 2.37 4.91 -14.61
N ARG A 155 1.52 5.95 -14.63
CA ARG A 155 1.49 6.98 -15.68
C ARG A 155 2.83 7.71 -15.77
N SER A 156 3.40 8.08 -14.62
CA SER A 156 4.70 8.75 -14.56
C SER A 156 5.82 7.87 -15.11
N HIS A 157 5.84 6.58 -14.75
CA HIS A 157 6.82 5.61 -15.27
C HIS A 157 6.68 5.39 -16.78
N ARG A 158 5.45 5.28 -17.30
CA ARG A 158 5.20 5.21 -18.75
C ARG A 158 5.70 6.46 -19.47
N ARG A 159 5.53 7.65 -18.87
CA ARG A 159 6.05 8.89 -19.45
C ARG A 159 7.59 8.86 -19.50
N LEU A 160 8.26 8.37 -18.46
CA LEU A 160 9.71 8.20 -18.46
C LEU A 160 10.17 7.22 -19.57
N GLN A 161 9.44 6.13 -19.80
CA GLN A 161 9.73 5.21 -20.92
C GLN A 161 9.62 5.88 -22.28
N GLN A 162 8.54 6.64 -22.52
CA GLN A 162 8.35 7.37 -23.77
C GLN A 162 9.46 8.38 -24.04
N LEU A 163 10.10 8.89 -22.98
CA LEU A 163 11.25 9.79 -23.07
C LEU A 163 12.59 9.04 -23.16
N GLY A 164 12.61 7.71 -23.13
CA GLY A 164 13.85 6.93 -23.09
C GLY A 164 14.60 7.00 -21.75
N LEU A 165 13.94 7.47 -20.68
CA LEU A 165 14.52 7.67 -19.35
C LEU A 165 14.24 6.52 -18.38
N ALA A 166 13.50 5.50 -18.80
CA ALA A 166 13.25 4.29 -18.03
C ALA A 166 13.05 3.08 -18.94
N GLY A 167 13.38 1.88 -18.45
CA GLY A 167 13.04 0.61 -19.09
C GLY A 167 11.57 0.21 -18.89
N PRO A 168 11.08 -0.85 -19.56
CA PRO A 168 9.76 -1.42 -19.34
C PRO A 168 9.55 -1.75 -17.84
N PRO A 169 8.34 -1.59 -17.27
CA PRO A 169 8.14 -1.84 -15.85
C PRO A 169 8.16 -3.34 -15.59
N ALA A 170 8.87 -3.77 -14.55
CA ALA A 170 8.78 -5.16 -14.10
C ALA A 170 7.45 -5.45 -13.40
N LEU A 171 6.78 -4.43 -12.86
CA LEU A 171 5.59 -4.57 -12.03
C LEU A 171 4.37 -5.08 -12.81
N ARG A 172 4.13 -6.40 -12.75
CA ARG A 172 3.01 -7.10 -13.39
C ARG A 172 1.78 -7.18 -12.51
N ARG A 173 1.94 -7.13 -11.20
CA ARG A 173 0.83 -7.30 -10.24
C ARG A 173 0.91 -6.31 -9.09
N TRP A 174 -0.21 -5.67 -8.81
CA TRP A 174 -0.42 -4.87 -7.62
C TRP A 174 -1.63 -5.37 -6.85
N THR A 175 -1.47 -5.64 -5.55
CA THR A 175 -2.57 -6.08 -4.68
C THR A 175 -2.86 -5.03 -3.62
N PHE A 176 -4.11 -4.57 -3.57
CA PHE A 176 -4.58 -3.80 -2.42
C PHE A 176 -5.10 -4.76 -1.36
N ASP A 177 -4.51 -4.67 -0.17
CA ASP A 177 -5.01 -5.42 0.96
C ASP A 177 -6.23 -4.72 1.57
N VAL A 178 -7.31 -5.47 1.71
CA VAL A 178 -8.60 -5.04 2.22
C VAL A 178 -9.03 -6.02 3.31
N GLY A 179 -9.32 -5.51 4.51
CA GLY A 179 -9.73 -6.36 5.63
C GLY A 179 -10.85 -7.33 5.23
N ALA A 180 -10.74 -8.60 5.66
CA ALA A 180 -11.57 -9.71 5.17
C ALA A 180 -13.08 -9.43 5.13
N ALA A 181 -13.60 -8.72 6.14
CA ALA A 181 -15.01 -8.36 6.25
C ALA A 181 -15.52 -7.42 5.15
N ARG A 182 -14.62 -6.82 4.35
CA ARG A 182 -14.95 -5.82 3.32
C ARG A 182 -14.55 -6.26 1.91
N LEU A 183 -14.07 -7.48 1.73
CA LEU A 183 -13.48 -7.92 0.46
C LEU A 183 -14.43 -7.71 -0.73
N GLU A 184 -15.70 -8.10 -0.61
CA GLU A 184 -16.68 -7.96 -1.70
C GLU A 184 -17.01 -6.50 -2.01
N GLN A 185 -17.33 -5.71 -0.99
CA GLN A 185 -17.67 -4.30 -1.15
C GLN A 185 -16.47 -3.49 -1.67
N ALA A 186 -15.28 -3.74 -1.12
CA ALA A 186 -14.06 -3.08 -1.56
C ALA A 186 -13.76 -3.43 -3.02
N ALA A 187 -13.84 -4.72 -3.39
CA ALA A 187 -13.62 -5.14 -4.78
C ALA A 187 -14.48 -4.37 -5.77
N GLN A 188 -15.77 -4.15 -5.46
CA GLN A 188 -16.65 -3.36 -6.31
C GLN A 188 -16.20 -1.90 -6.41
N GLN A 189 -15.90 -1.25 -5.27
CA GLN A 189 -15.46 0.16 -5.26
C GLN A 189 -14.15 0.37 -6.04
N PHE A 190 -13.23 -0.57 -5.95
CA PHE A 190 -12.00 -0.55 -6.73
C PHE A 190 -12.27 -0.74 -8.24
N GLN A 191 -13.16 -1.66 -8.60
CA GLN A 191 -13.57 -1.90 -10.00
C GLN A 191 -14.19 -0.64 -10.62
N ASP A 192 -15.15 -0.02 -9.94
CA ASP A 192 -15.85 1.18 -10.42
C ASP A 192 -14.86 2.35 -10.66
N LYS A 193 -13.92 2.54 -9.73
CA LYS A 193 -12.90 3.59 -9.86
C LYS A 193 -11.95 3.33 -11.03
N LEU A 194 -11.51 2.09 -11.22
CA LEU A 194 -10.62 1.72 -12.31
C LEU A 194 -11.28 1.95 -13.67
N ALA A 195 -12.56 1.61 -13.81
CA ALA A 195 -13.32 1.86 -15.03
C ALA A 195 -13.38 3.36 -15.36
N ALA A 196 -13.72 4.22 -14.39
CA ALA A 196 -13.77 5.67 -14.59
C ALA A 196 -12.41 6.30 -14.94
N THR A 197 -11.32 5.68 -14.50
CA THR A 197 -9.95 6.14 -14.78
C THR A 197 -9.47 5.74 -16.19
N ALA A 198 -10.03 4.67 -16.77
CA ALA A 198 -9.77 4.27 -18.15
C ALA A 198 -10.43 5.23 -19.15
N ASP A 199 -11.62 5.74 -18.84
CA ASP A 199 -12.37 6.66 -19.71
C ASP A 199 -11.79 8.08 -19.78
N THR A 200 -10.93 8.46 -18.83
CA THR A 200 -10.25 9.78 -18.80
C THR A 200 -8.86 9.75 -19.45
N GLY A 201 -8.44 8.61 -20.00
CA GLY A 201 -7.10 8.39 -20.56
C GLY A 201 -6.96 8.52 -22.07
N ASN A 202 -7.92 9.13 -22.77
CA ASN A 202 -7.89 9.35 -24.22
C ASN A 202 -7.60 10.81 -24.58
#